data_AF-A0A9E6D6G2-F1
#
_entry.id   AF-A0A9E6D6G2-F1
#
_cell.length_a   1.000
_cell.length_b   1.000
_cell.length_c   1.000
_cell.angle_alpha   90.00
_cell.angle_beta   90.00
_cell.angle_gamma   90.00
#
_symmetry.space_group_name_H-M   'P 1'
#
loop_
_entity.id
_entity.type
_entity.pdbx_description
1 polymer ?
#
loop_
_entity_poly.entity_id
_entity_poly.type
_entity_poly.pdbx_seq_one_letter_code
_entity_poly.pdbx_strand_id
1 'polypeptide(L)'
;MRKITQDHIQFIDTYLKKSDVVFDDIRLEMVDHVAATLELEMAKDERSTFYDVFKAYMVAHKSELLDSNKKFIKNATKRVGRHMLKNAWSKNGIFILILMALSLYVAHNVLDIKEFYRLLLYGPLGVLLIASIGIRCYRVNGKPFKIAAVNGLVFCGGFISQLNYFFLNPFYFDEIRNMSLNKVYFFTCLILWFVSLIFMLTAFQLSKSYAAKYRIMLE
;
A
#
# COMPACT_ATOMS: atom_id res chain seq x y z
N MET A 1 17.83 22.52 24.13
CA MET A 1 16.79 21.47 23.97
C MET A 1 17.46 20.12 23.84
N ARG A 2 17.17 19.20 24.77
CA ARG A 2 17.60 17.78 24.65
C ARG A 2 16.86 17.18 23.46
N LYS A 3 17.59 16.72 22.45
CA LYS A 3 17.02 16.06 21.27
C LYS A 3 17.01 14.56 21.47
N ILE A 4 16.03 13.89 20.87
CA ILE A 4 16.01 12.43 20.75
C ILE A 4 17.24 12.01 19.93
N THR A 5 18.01 11.05 20.44
CA THR A 5 19.14 10.45 19.72
C THR A 5 18.65 9.26 18.89
N GLN A 6 19.49 8.77 17.98
CA GLN A 6 19.20 7.60 17.19
C GLN A 6 19.00 6.33 18.04
N ASP A 7 19.76 6.18 19.12
CA ASP A 7 19.58 5.06 20.07
C ASP A 7 18.18 5.08 20.70
N HIS A 8 17.66 6.26 21.02
CA HIS A 8 16.30 6.41 21.53
C HIS A 8 15.26 6.02 20.47
N ILE A 9 15.46 6.39 19.20
CA ILE A 9 14.59 6.01 18.09
C ILE A 9 14.58 4.48 17.91
N GLN A 10 15.76 3.85 17.93
CA GLN A 10 15.89 2.41 17.80
C GLN A 10 15.28 1.66 18.98
N PHE A 11 15.37 2.23 20.19
CA PHE A 11 14.71 1.72 21.39
C PHE A 11 13.17 1.74 21.22
N ILE A 12 12.61 2.85 20.75
CA ILE A 12 11.16 2.98 20.49
C ILE A 12 10.71 1.97 19.42
N ASP A 13 11.42 1.87 18.29
CA ASP A 13 11.11 0.91 17.21
C ASP A 13 11.09 -0.53 17.75
N THR A 14 12.11 -0.89 18.52
CA THR A 14 12.21 -2.23 19.12
C THR A 14 11.08 -2.50 20.10
N TYR A 15 10.72 -1.52 20.92
CA TYR A 15 9.60 -1.65 21.87
C TYR A 15 8.26 -1.84 21.16
N LEU A 16 7.97 -1.02 20.14
CA LEU A 16 6.73 -1.09 19.37
C LEU A 16 6.61 -2.41 18.61
N LYS A 17 7.72 -2.89 18.05
CA LYS A 17 7.79 -4.19 17.39
C LYS A 17 7.47 -5.35 18.35
N LYS A 18 7.97 -5.29 19.59
CA LYS A 18 7.63 -6.26 20.65
C LYS A 18 6.20 -6.11 21.17
N SER A 19 5.54 -4.98 20.88
CA SER A 19 4.15 -4.69 21.25
C SER A 19 3.17 -4.92 20.09
N ASP A 20 3.47 -5.87 19.20
CA ASP A 20 2.64 -6.29 18.06
C ASP A 20 2.36 -5.24 16.97
N VAL A 21 3.19 -4.19 16.87
CA VAL A 21 3.17 -3.29 15.70
C VAL A 21 3.98 -3.91 14.57
N VAL A 22 3.33 -4.81 13.81
CA VAL A 22 3.97 -5.69 12.82
C VAL A 22 4.35 -5.00 11.51
N PHE A 23 3.65 -3.94 11.12
CA PHE A 23 3.88 -3.23 9.86
C PHE A 23 4.92 -2.12 10.01
N ASP A 24 5.90 -2.10 9.11
CA ASP A 24 7.05 -1.20 9.19
C ASP A 24 6.69 0.24 8.81
N ASP A 25 5.78 0.45 7.86
CA ASP A 25 5.27 1.77 7.50
C ASP A 25 4.50 2.42 8.66
N ILE A 26 3.69 1.63 9.38
CA ILE A 26 2.97 2.08 10.57
C ILE A 26 3.93 2.34 11.72
N ARG A 27 4.87 1.41 11.96
CA ARG A 27 5.82 1.57 13.06
C ARG A 27 6.69 2.80 12.87
N LEU A 28 7.11 3.10 11.64
CA LEU A 28 7.85 4.32 11.32
C LEU A 28 7.04 5.58 11.68
N GLU A 29 5.75 5.64 11.35
CA GLU A 29 4.89 6.78 11.76
C GLU A 29 4.70 6.87 13.27
N MET A 30 4.55 5.73 13.95
CA MET A 30 4.37 5.69 15.40
C MET A 30 5.65 6.09 16.13
N VAL A 31 6.83 5.66 15.65
CA VAL A 31 8.13 6.08 16.18
C VAL A 31 8.29 7.59 16.07
N ASP A 32 8.01 8.19 14.90
CA ASP A 32 8.07 9.63 14.70
C ASP A 32 7.14 10.38 15.68
N HIS A 33 5.90 9.91 15.83
CA HIS A 33 4.91 10.50 16.74
C HIS A 33 5.37 10.42 18.21
N VAL A 34 5.82 9.24 18.65
CA VAL A 34 6.30 9.03 20.02
C VAL A 34 7.55 9.86 20.28
N ALA A 35 8.52 9.86 19.36
CA ALA A 35 9.74 10.65 19.49
C ALA A 35 9.44 12.15 19.63
N ALA A 36 8.59 12.70 18.76
CA ALA A 36 8.18 14.11 18.83
C ALA A 36 7.48 14.45 20.16
N THR A 37 6.66 13.54 20.68
CA THR A 37 5.99 13.74 21.98
C THR A 37 7.00 13.72 23.13
N LEU A 38 7.93 12.77 23.11
CA LEU A 38 8.96 12.66 24.15
C LEU A 38 9.92 13.86 24.13
N GLU A 39 10.27 14.40 22.96
CA GLU A 39 11.06 15.64 22.88
C GLU A 39 10.34 16.81 23.58
N LEU A 40 9.03 16.94 23.38
CA LEU A 40 8.23 17.98 24.02
C LEU A 40 8.15 17.79 25.54
N GLU A 41 7.96 16.56 26.01
CA GLU A 41 7.90 16.27 27.44
C GLU A 41 9.28 16.43 28.12
N MET A 42 10.36 15.98 27.48
CA MET A 42 11.73 16.18 27.97
C MET A 42 12.15 17.66 27.96
N ALA A 43 11.50 18.50 27.15
CA ALA A 43 11.72 19.96 27.16
C ALA A 43 11.02 20.67 28.32
N LYS A 44 9.98 20.05 28.94
CA LYS A 44 9.26 20.63 30.09
C LYS A 44 9.98 20.41 31.42
N ASP A 45 10.75 19.33 31.53
CA ASP A 45 11.53 19.01 32.73
C ASP A 45 12.95 18.54 32.37
N GLU A 46 13.94 19.39 32.65
CA GLU A 46 15.35 19.13 32.34
C GLU A 46 15.95 17.97 33.16
N ARG A 47 15.35 17.61 34.29
CA ARG A 47 15.87 16.54 35.18
C ARG A 47 15.43 15.15 34.75
N SER A 48 14.37 15.05 33.96
CA SER A 48 13.81 13.77 33.52
C SER A 48 14.71 13.09 32.48
N THR A 49 14.98 11.79 32.65
CA THR A 49 15.73 11.00 31.65
C THR A 49 14.79 10.53 30.54
N PHE A 50 15.35 10.22 29.35
CA PHE A 50 14.57 9.67 28.25
C PHE A 50 13.74 8.44 28.68
N TYR A 51 14.36 7.52 29.43
CA TYR A 51 13.70 6.28 29.83
C TYR A 51 12.54 6.52 30.79
N ASP A 52 12.67 7.47 31.72
CA ASP A 52 11.61 7.79 32.68
C ASP A 52 10.40 8.42 31.97
N VAL A 53 10.65 9.38 31.08
CA VAL A 53 9.59 10.02 30.28
C VAL A 53 8.94 9.00 29.35
N PHE A 54 9.74 8.15 28.68
CA PHE A 54 9.24 7.08 27.82
C PHE A 54 8.35 6.11 28.59
N LYS A 55 8.80 5.64 29.76
CA LYS A 55 8.07 4.69 30.58
C LYS A 55 6.75 5.28 31.05
N ALA A 56 6.76 6.52 31.56
CA ALA A 56 5.56 7.22 31.99
C ALA A 56 4.56 7.38 30.83
N TYR A 57 5.05 7.81 29.65
CA TYR A 57 4.24 7.95 28.45
C TYR A 57 3.62 6.62 28.02
N MET A 58 4.40 5.54 27.95
CA MET A 58 3.90 4.23 27.54
C MET A 58 2.91 3.64 28.55
N VAL A 59 3.10 3.84 29.85
CA VAL A 59 2.11 3.39 30.84
C VAL A 59 0.77 4.10 30.65
N ALA A 60 0.79 5.40 30.38
CA ALA A 60 -0.42 6.20 30.21
C ALA A 60 -1.12 5.98 28.86
N HIS A 61 -0.35 5.83 27.78
CA HIS A 61 -0.89 5.92 26.41
C HIS A 61 -0.77 4.63 25.59
N LYS A 62 -0.15 3.56 26.07
CA LYS A 62 0.06 2.34 25.24
C LYS A 62 -1.24 1.72 24.73
N SER A 63 -2.28 1.62 25.57
CA SER A 63 -3.57 1.07 25.15
C SER A 63 -4.18 1.90 24.02
N GLU A 64 -4.20 3.22 24.17
CA GLU A 64 -4.68 4.14 23.15
C GLU A 64 -3.82 4.12 21.87
N LEU A 65 -2.50 4.01 22.02
CA LEU A 65 -1.54 3.90 20.92
C LEU A 65 -1.78 2.60 20.10
N LEU A 66 -2.11 1.50 20.78
CA LEU A 66 -2.43 0.22 20.14
C LEU A 66 -3.85 0.19 19.56
N ASP A 67 -4.83 0.79 20.22
CA ASP A 67 -6.19 0.93 19.69
C ASP A 67 -6.22 1.85 18.47
N SER A 68 -5.37 2.89 18.47
CA SER A 68 -5.16 3.77 17.33
C SER A 68 -4.38 3.14 16.18
N ASN A 69 -3.82 1.92 16.33
CA ASN A 69 -3.24 1.16 15.22
C ASN A 69 -4.23 1.03 14.04
N LYS A 70 -5.52 0.83 14.31
CA LYS A 70 -6.57 0.84 13.27
C LYS A 70 -6.66 2.19 12.55
N LYS A 71 -6.50 3.31 13.28
CA LYS A 71 -6.47 4.66 12.71
C LYS A 71 -5.22 4.86 11.86
N PHE A 72 -4.05 4.40 12.30
CA PHE A 72 -2.81 4.43 11.52
C PHE A 72 -2.93 3.63 10.22
N ILE A 73 -3.48 2.40 10.27
CA ILE A 73 -3.80 1.61 9.06
C ILE A 73 -4.70 2.41 8.12
N LYS A 74 -5.82 2.96 8.64
CA LYS A 74 -6.79 3.73 7.82
C LYS A 74 -6.14 4.97 7.19
N ASN A 75 -5.29 5.68 7.94
CA ASN A 75 -4.57 6.85 7.45
C ASN A 75 -3.55 6.48 6.37
N ALA A 76 -2.81 5.38 6.58
CA ALA A 76 -1.89 4.84 5.60
C ALA A 76 -2.64 4.47 4.30
N THR A 77 -3.74 3.72 4.38
CA THR A 77 -4.58 3.39 3.21
C THR A 77 -5.11 4.64 2.50
N LYS A 78 -5.62 5.64 3.25
CA LYS A 78 -6.11 6.91 2.69
C LYS A 78 -4.99 7.69 1.99
N ARG A 79 -3.76 7.62 2.51
CA ARG A 79 -2.59 8.24 1.87
C ARG A 79 -2.28 7.55 0.55
N VAL A 80 -2.29 6.21 0.52
CA VAL A 80 -2.04 5.48 -0.73
C VAL A 80 -3.10 5.76 -1.78
N GLY A 81 -4.38 5.76 -1.42
CA GLY A 81 -5.45 6.15 -2.35
C GLY A 81 -5.25 7.55 -2.93
N ARG A 82 -4.82 8.53 -2.12
CA ARG A 82 -4.47 9.87 -2.60
C ARG A 82 -3.26 9.86 -3.55
N HIS A 83 -2.24 9.05 -3.27
CA HIS A 83 -1.10 8.89 -4.18
C HIS A 83 -1.49 8.20 -5.49
N MET A 84 -2.37 7.18 -5.45
CA MET A 84 -2.89 6.54 -6.66
C MET A 84 -3.62 7.54 -7.56
N LEU A 85 -4.48 8.39 -6.98
CA LEU A 85 -5.18 9.44 -7.74
C LEU A 85 -4.20 10.45 -8.35
N LYS A 86 -3.20 10.87 -7.60
CA LYS A 86 -2.13 11.75 -8.13
C LYS A 86 -1.34 11.07 -9.25
N ASN A 87 -1.03 9.78 -9.09
CA ASN A 87 -0.28 9.03 -10.08
C ASN A 87 -1.10 8.78 -11.36
N ALA A 88 -2.41 8.53 -11.24
CA ALA A 88 -3.32 8.39 -12.38
C ALA A 88 -3.31 9.64 -13.26
N TRP A 89 -3.26 10.83 -12.67
CA TRP A 89 -3.17 12.11 -13.39
C TRP A 89 -1.76 12.67 -13.57
N SER A 90 -0.74 11.87 -13.30
CA SER A 90 0.65 12.26 -13.54
C SER A 90 1.09 11.91 -14.97
N LYS A 91 2.22 12.47 -15.41
CA LYS A 91 2.88 12.08 -16.68
C LYS A 91 3.13 10.57 -16.76
N ASN A 92 3.50 9.95 -15.63
CA ASN A 92 3.70 8.50 -15.54
C ASN A 92 2.39 7.72 -15.70
N GLY A 93 1.29 8.24 -15.16
CA GLY A 93 -0.04 7.62 -15.31
C GLY A 93 -0.53 7.67 -16.75
N ILE A 94 -0.39 8.81 -17.42
CA ILE A 94 -0.73 8.96 -18.84
C ILE A 94 0.14 8.03 -19.69
N PHE A 95 1.44 7.95 -19.40
CA PHE A 95 2.35 7.03 -20.09
C PHE A 95 1.92 5.56 -19.91
N ILE A 96 1.58 5.15 -18.69
CA ILE A 96 1.04 3.80 -18.41
C ILE A 96 -0.26 3.55 -19.17
N LEU A 97 -1.16 4.54 -19.24
CA LEU A 97 -2.42 4.41 -19.97
C LEU A 97 -2.18 4.16 -21.46
N ILE A 98 -1.27 4.93 -22.08
CA ILE A 98 -0.91 4.78 -23.50
C ILE A 98 -0.27 3.40 -23.73
N LEU A 99 0.69 3.00 -22.88
CA LEU A 99 1.37 1.71 -23.00
C LEU A 99 0.39 0.55 -22.83
N MET A 100 -0.53 0.65 -21.86
CA MET A 100 -1.59 -0.32 -21.64
C MET A 100 -2.50 -0.42 -22.87
N ALA A 101 -2.98 0.71 -23.41
CA ALA A 101 -3.82 0.73 -24.60
C ALA A 101 -3.13 0.09 -25.81
N LEU A 102 -1.84 0.40 -26.02
CA LEU A 102 -1.03 -0.20 -27.09
C LEU A 102 -0.88 -1.71 -26.90
N SER A 103 -0.58 -2.15 -25.68
CA SER A 103 -0.42 -3.58 -25.37
C SER A 103 -1.72 -4.37 -25.59
N LEU A 104 -2.87 -3.79 -25.21
CA LEU A 104 -4.17 -4.41 -25.43
C LEU A 104 -4.56 -4.42 -26.91
N TYR A 105 -4.21 -3.38 -27.66
CA TYR A 105 -4.40 -3.36 -29.12
C TYR A 105 -3.59 -4.45 -29.81
N VAL A 106 -2.31 -4.61 -29.46
CA VAL A 106 -1.47 -5.70 -29.99
C VAL A 106 -2.05 -7.06 -29.59
N ALA A 107 -2.42 -7.24 -28.32
CA ALA A 107 -3.01 -8.49 -27.85
C ALA A 107 -4.31 -8.84 -28.59
N HIS A 108 -5.16 -7.85 -28.90
CA HIS A 108 -6.38 -8.05 -29.67
C HIS A 108 -6.11 -8.56 -31.10
N ASN A 109 -5.02 -8.11 -31.73
CA ASN A 109 -4.67 -8.50 -33.09
C ASN A 109 -3.95 -9.86 -33.18
N VAL A 110 -3.38 -10.35 -32.07
CA VAL A 110 -2.59 -11.58 -32.02
C VAL A 110 -3.38 -12.75 -31.41
N LEU A 111 -4.25 -12.48 -30.44
CA LEU A 111 -4.99 -13.51 -29.71
C LEU A 111 -6.37 -13.73 -30.32
N ASP A 112 -6.84 -14.98 -30.26
CA ASP A 112 -8.24 -15.30 -30.53
C ASP A 112 -9.17 -14.53 -29.58
N ILE A 113 -10.38 -14.25 -30.04
CA ILE A 113 -11.36 -13.45 -29.29
C ILE A 113 -11.59 -14.00 -27.87
N LYS A 114 -11.70 -15.33 -27.73
CA LYS A 114 -11.88 -15.99 -26.43
C LYS A 114 -10.69 -15.76 -25.50
N GLU A 115 -9.47 -15.86 -26.03
CA GLU A 115 -8.24 -15.63 -25.26
C GLU A 115 -8.07 -14.18 -24.85
N PHE A 116 -8.40 -13.25 -25.76
CA PHE A 116 -8.36 -11.83 -25.47
C PHE A 116 -9.31 -11.47 -24.32
N TYR A 117 -10.54 -11.99 -24.32
CA TYR A 117 -11.49 -11.77 -23.22
C TYR A 117 -11.04 -12.41 -21.90
N ARG A 118 -10.39 -13.59 -21.94
CA ARG A 118 -9.78 -14.18 -20.75
C ARG A 118 -8.66 -13.30 -20.19
N LEU A 119 -7.79 -12.77 -21.04
CA LEU A 119 -6.74 -11.85 -20.64
C LEU A 119 -7.32 -10.57 -20.01
N LEU A 120 -8.37 -10.01 -20.61
CA LEU A 120 -9.04 -8.81 -20.13
C LEU A 120 -9.60 -9.01 -18.71
N LEU A 121 -10.17 -10.19 -18.44
CA LEU A 121 -10.82 -10.55 -17.18
C LEU A 121 -9.81 -10.90 -16.07
N TYR A 122 -8.87 -11.81 -16.35
CA TYR A 122 -7.97 -12.36 -15.33
C TYR A 122 -6.66 -11.57 -15.17
N GLY A 123 -6.29 -10.80 -16.19
CA GLY A 123 -5.05 -10.03 -16.20
C GLY A 123 -4.89 -9.04 -15.05
N PRO A 124 -5.91 -8.23 -14.68
CA PRO A 124 -5.79 -7.30 -13.55
C PRO A 124 -5.45 -8.02 -12.24
N LEU A 125 -6.06 -9.17 -11.98
CA LEU A 125 -5.79 -9.98 -10.79
C LEU A 125 -4.35 -10.52 -10.83
N GLY A 126 -3.87 -10.98 -11.99
CA GLY A 126 -2.48 -11.37 -12.19
C GLY A 126 -1.50 -10.25 -11.84
N VAL A 127 -1.75 -9.03 -12.32
CA VAL A 127 -0.94 -7.83 -12.02
C VAL A 127 -0.92 -7.53 -10.52
N LEU A 128 -2.07 -7.59 -9.84
CA LEU A 128 -2.16 -7.38 -8.39
C LEU A 128 -1.40 -8.45 -7.59
N LEU A 129 -1.48 -9.71 -8.00
CA LEU A 129 -0.73 -10.80 -7.37
C LEU A 129 0.77 -10.63 -7.54
N ILE A 130 1.25 -10.31 -8.76
CA ILE A 130 2.66 -10.04 -9.03
C ILE A 130 3.15 -8.85 -8.18
N ALA A 131 2.38 -7.77 -8.09
CA ALA A 131 2.72 -6.64 -7.23
C ALA A 131 2.82 -7.05 -5.75
N SER A 132 1.89 -7.86 -5.26
CA SER A 132 1.88 -8.33 -3.87
C SER A 132 3.09 -9.23 -3.54
N ILE A 133 3.47 -10.12 -4.47
CA ILE A 133 4.62 -11.00 -4.32
C ILE A 133 5.90 -10.18 -4.39
N GLY A 134 6.03 -9.29 -5.38
CA GLY A 134 7.19 -8.43 -5.55
C GLY A 134 7.49 -7.58 -4.31
N ILE A 135 6.46 -7.06 -3.66
CA ILE A 135 6.60 -6.26 -2.44
C ILE A 135 6.95 -7.14 -1.22
N ARG A 136 6.37 -8.35 -1.10
CA ARG A 136 6.77 -9.28 -0.03
C ARG A 136 8.22 -9.76 -0.17
N CYS A 137 8.70 -9.88 -1.41
CA CYS A 137 10.09 -10.20 -1.73
C CYS A 137 11.01 -8.98 -1.55
N TYR A 138 10.47 -7.77 -1.43
CA TYR A 138 11.26 -6.57 -1.22
C TYR A 138 11.93 -6.60 0.16
N ARG A 139 13.26 -6.59 0.16
CA ARG A 139 14.08 -6.65 1.38
C ARG A 139 14.80 -5.33 1.62
N VAL A 140 14.78 -4.88 2.87
CA VAL A 140 15.56 -3.73 3.35
C VAL A 140 16.50 -4.26 4.43
N ASN A 141 17.81 -4.06 4.25
CA ASN A 141 18.86 -4.55 5.15
C ASN A 141 18.71 -6.05 5.47
N GLY A 142 18.42 -6.86 4.45
CA GLY A 142 18.26 -8.31 4.55
C GLY A 142 16.94 -8.81 5.16
N LYS A 143 16.07 -7.91 5.65
CA LYS A 143 14.78 -8.27 6.28
C LYS A 143 13.60 -7.96 5.35
N PRO A 144 12.53 -8.78 5.36
CA PRO A 144 11.33 -8.51 4.59
C PRO A 144 10.64 -7.26 5.12
N PHE A 145 10.36 -6.30 4.23
CA PHE A 145 9.73 -5.04 4.61
C PHE A 145 8.20 -5.14 4.48
N LYS A 146 7.47 -4.98 5.57
CA LYS A 146 6.02 -5.17 5.66
C LYS A 146 5.30 -3.83 5.59
N ILE A 147 4.52 -3.61 4.53
CA ILE A 147 3.76 -2.37 4.33
C ILE A 147 2.27 -2.65 4.50
N ALA A 148 1.64 -2.04 5.51
CA ALA A 148 0.22 -2.22 5.80
C ALA A 148 -0.67 -1.80 4.63
N ALA A 149 -0.35 -0.64 4.04
CA ALA A 149 -1.20 -0.05 3.02
C ALA A 149 -1.26 -0.87 1.72
N VAL A 150 -0.18 -1.60 1.39
CA VAL A 150 -0.13 -2.51 0.24
C VAL A 150 -1.04 -3.72 0.49
N ASN A 151 -0.98 -4.32 1.68
CA ASN A 151 -1.83 -5.46 2.02
C ASN A 151 -3.32 -5.10 1.98
N GLY A 152 -3.71 -3.93 2.50
CA GLY A 152 -5.10 -3.48 2.46
C GLY A 152 -5.62 -3.29 1.03
N LEU A 153 -4.80 -2.74 0.13
CA LEU A 153 -5.20 -2.48 -1.25
C LEU A 153 -5.18 -3.72 -2.14
N VAL A 154 -4.27 -4.66 -1.93
CA VAL A 154 -4.32 -5.97 -2.60
C VAL A 154 -5.60 -6.70 -2.23
N PHE A 155 -6.02 -6.64 -0.97
CA PHE A 155 -7.28 -7.23 -0.53
C PHE A 155 -8.48 -6.56 -1.19
N CYS A 156 -8.56 -5.22 -1.16
CA CYS A 156 -9.65 -4.48 -1.82
C CYS A 156 -9.66 -4.70 -3.35
N GLY A 157 -8.50 -4.64 -4.00
CA GLY A 157 -8.37 -4.84 -5.44
C GLY A 157 -8.75 -6.25 -5.85
N GLY A 158 -8.26 -7.26 -5.12
CA GLY A 158 -8.64 -8.66 -5.33
C GLY A 158 -10.14 -8.89 -5.13
N PHE A 159 -10.74 -8.29 -4.10
CA PHE A 159 -12.18 -8.37 -3.86
C PHE A 159 -12.98 -7.73 -5.00
N ILE A 160 -12.57 -6.57 -5.50
CA ILE A 160 -13.20 -5.90 -6.65
C ILE A 160 -13.06 -6.76 -7.92
N SER A 161 -11.89 -7.36 -8.16
CA SER A 161 -11.68 -8.28 -9.29
C SER A 161 -12.55 -9.53 -9.18
N GLN A 162 -12.75 -10.08 -7.97
CA GLN A 162 -13.65 -11.21 -7.73
C GLN A 162 -15.12 -10.84 -7.94
N LEU A 163 -15.54 -9.64 -7.51
CA LEU A 163 -16.89 -9.15 -7.82
C LEU A 163 -17.09 -8.96 -9.33
N ASN A 164 -16.09 -8.39 -10.02
CA ASN A 164 -16.14 -8.25 -11.48
C ASN A 164 -16.27 -9.61 -12.16
N TYR A 165 -15.52 -10.62 -11.69
CA TYR A 165 -15.66 -12.00 -12.13
C TYR A 165 -17.05 -12.56 -11.88
N PHE A 166 -17.60 -12.39 -10.67
CA PHE A 166 -18.91 -12.92 -10.30
C PHE A 166 -20.05 -12.31 -11.14
N PHE A 167 -20.07 -10.99 -11.29
CA PHE A 167 -21.14 -10.29 -12.00
C PHE A 167 -21.05 -10.40 -13.52
N LEU A 168 -19.86 -10.64 -14.05
CA LEU A 168 -19.61 -10.53 -15.49
C LEU A 168 -19.04 -11.82 -16.09
N ASN A 169 -19.19 -12.94 -15.38
CA ASN A 169 -18.70 -14.23 -15.83
C ASN A 169 -19.33 -14.60 -17.19
N PRO A 170 -18.54 -14.77 -18.26
CA PRO A 170 -19.06 -15.14 -19.57
C PRO A 170 -19.68 -16.55 -19.61
N PHE A 171 -19.49 -17.39 -18.58
CA PHE A 171 -20.21 -18.67 -18.45
C PHE A 171 -21.69 -18.50 -18.04
N TYR A 172 -22.09 -17.37 -17.47
CA TYR A 172 -23.49 -17.07 -17.12
C TYR A 172 -24.20 -16.25 -18.19
N PHE A 173 -23.45 -15.55 -19.05
CA PHE A 173 -23.98 -14.78 -20.16
C PHE A 173 -23.77 -15.54 -21.46
N ASP A 174 -24.77 -16.34 -21.82
CA ASP A 174 -24.85 -17.04 -23.10
C ASP A 174 -24.62 -16.07 -24.27
N GLU A 175 -23.99 -16.61 -25.31
CA GLU A 175 -23.42 -15.91 -26.47
C GLU A 175 -24.21 -14.67 -26.95
N ILE A 176 -23.50 -13.54 -27.09
CA ILE A 176 -23.69 -12.55 -28.17
C ILE A 176 -24.88 -11.57 -28.04
N ARG A 177 -25.86 -11.72 -27.16
CA ARG A 177 -27.14 -11.01 -27.37
C ARG A 177 -27.22 -9.51 -27.02
N ASN A 178 -26.27 -8.91 -26.30
CA ASN A 178 -26.34 -7.48 -25.96
C ASN A 178 -25.02 -6.74 -26.23
N MET A 179 -24.93 -6.14 -27.41
CA MET A 179 -23.80 -5.30 -27.86
C MET A 179 -23.50 -4.13 -26.87
N SER A 180 -24.50 -3.64 -26.15
CA SER A 180 -24.37 -2.62 -25.10
C SER A 180 -23.72 -3.15 -23.83
N LEU A 181 -24.12 -4.33 -23.35
CA LEU A 181 -23.53 -4.98 -22.17
C LEU A 181 -22.06 -5.35 -22.42
N ASN A 182 -21.72 -5.79 -23.64
CA ASN A 182 -20.34 -6.08 -24.01
C ASN A 182 -19.44 -4.83 -24.00
N LYS A 183 -19.96 -3.66 -24.41
CA LYS A 183 -19.20 -2.40 -24.33
C LYS A 183 -18.97 -1.98 -22.87
N VAL A 184 -20.02 -2.01 -22.04
CA VAL A 184 -19.90 -1.69 -20.61
C VAL A 184 -18.90 -2.62 -19.93
N TYR A 185 -19.00 -3.93 -20.19
CA TYR A 185 -18.06 -4.94 -19.72
C TYR A 185 -16.61 -4.58 -20.09
N PHE A 186 -16.36 -4.36 -21.37
CA PHE A 186 -15.03 -4.00 -21.87
C PHE A 186 -14.45 -2.76 -21.17
N PHE A 187 -15.25 -1.70 -21.03
CA PHE A 187 -14.84 -0.49 -20.32
C PHE A 187 -14.53 -0.76 -18.84
N THR A 188 -15.34 -1.56 -18.15
CA THR A 188 -15.07 -1.89 -16.73
C THR A 188 -13.76 -2.64 -16.55
N CYS A 189 -13.46 -3.62 -17.41
CA CYS A 189 -12.19 -4.34 -17.34
C CYS A 189 -10.99 -3.45 -17.68
N LEU A 190 -11.13 -2.53 -18.63
CA LEU A 190 -10.09 -1.55 -18.97
C LEU A 190 -9.77 -0.64 -17.77
N ILE A 191 -10.80 -0.16 -17.07
CA ILE A 191 -10.63 0.61 -15.83
C ILE A 191 -9.90 -0.22 -14.77
N LEU A 192 -10.27 -1.49 -14.58
CA LEU A 192 -9.61 -2.36 -13.61
C LEU A 192 -8.14 -2.63 -13.95
N TRP A 193 -7.82 -2.83 -15.22
CA TRP A 193 -6.43 -2.91 -15.70
C TRP A 193 -5.64 -1.67 -15.34
N PHE A 194 -6.18 -0.49 -15.67
CA PHE A 194 -5.52 0.78 -15.38
C PHE A 194 -5.32 0.98 -13.88
N VAL A 195 -6.35 0.74 -13.07
CA VAL A 195 -6.28 0.84 -11.60
C VAL A 195 -5.23 -0.11 -11.03
N SER A 196 -5.13 -1.33 -11.55
CA SER A 196 -4.15 -2.34 -11.09
C SER A 196 -2.71 -1.94 -11.42
N LEU A 197 -2.46 -1.38 -12.60
CA LEU A 197 -1.14 -0.87 -12.99
C LEU A 197 -0.74 0.37 -12.19
N ILE A 198 -1.67 1.31 -11.98
CA ILE A 198 -1.45 2.49 -11.12
C ILE A 198 -1.20 2.08 -9.68
N PHE A 199 -1.91 1.07 -9.19
CA PHE A 199 -1.66 0.50 -7.86
C PHE A 199 -0.23 -0.04 -7.78
N MET A 200 0.19 -0.87 -8.73
CA MET A 200 1.54 -1.43 -8.77
C MET A 200 2.61 -0.32 -8.73
N LEU A 201 2.51 0.69 -9.59
CA LEU A 201 3.43 1.82 -9.61
C LEU A 201 3.47 2.56 -8.26
N THR A 202 2.30 2.84 -7.69
CA THR A 202 2.19 3.56 -6.42
C THR A 202 2.79 2.73 -5.27
N ALA A 203 2.54 1.43 -5.27
CA ALA A 203 3.05 0.51 -4.27
C ALA A 203 4.58 0.41 -4.32
N PHE A 204 5.17 0.34 -5.52
CA PHE A 204 6.64 0.39 -5.68
C PHE A 204 7.24 1.73 -5.21
N GLN A 205 6.64 2.86 -5.59
CA GLN A 205 7.12 4.19 -5.18
C GLN A 205 7.09 4.37 -3.65
N LEU A 206 5.99 3.98 -3.01
CA LEU A 206 5.86 4.05 -1.56
C LEU A 206 6.82 3.09 -0.87
N SER A 207 6.96 1.86 -1.37
CA SER A 207 7.91 0.88 -0.82
C SER A 207 9.33 1.45 -0.83
N LYS A 208 9.74 2.07 -1.95
CA LYS A 208 11.04 2.74 -2.05
C LYS A 208 11.17 3.91 -1.08
N SER A 209 10.14 4.75 -0.94
CA SER A 209 10.14 5.91 -0.04
C SER A 209 10.26 5.50 1.43
N TYR A 210 9.45 4.52 1.86
CA TYR A 210 9.50 4.01 3.23
C TYR A 210 10.80 3.27 3.53
N ALA A 211 11.32 2.49 2.58
CA ALA A 211 12.62 1.84 2.71
C ALA A 211 13.76 2.84 2.88
N ALA A 212 13.75 3.95 2.14
CA ALA A 212 14.75 5.00 2.28
C ALA A 212 14.67 5.66 3.67
N LYS A 213 13.47 5.99 4.15
CA LYS A 213 13.28 6.53 5.51
C LYS A 213 13.74 5.56 6.59
N TYR A 214 13.42 4.27 6.43
CA TYR A 214 13.80 3.25 7.40
C TYR A 214 15.32 3.02 7.43
N ARG A 215 16.02 3.15 6.29
CA ARG A 215 17.50 3.11 6.26
C ARG A 215 18.12 4.27 7.03
N ILE A 216 17.65 5.50 6.78
CA ILE A 216 18.12 6.70 7.50
C ILE A 216 17.84 6.58 9.00
N MET A 217 16.78 5.89 9.41
CA MET A 217 16.48 5.65 10.82
C MET A 217 17.47 4.68 11.49
N LEU A 218 18.09 3.79 10.72
CA LEU A 218 18.99 2.73 11.21
C LEU A 218 20.48 3.05 11.04
N GLU A 219 20.84 4.04 10.21
CA GLU A 219 22.21 4.53 9.95
C GLU A 219 22.54 5.74 10.80
#